data_AF-A0A7V2UMF3-F1
#
_entry.id   AF-A0A7V2UMF3-F1
#
_cell.length_a   1.000
_cell.length_b   1.000
_cell.length_c   1.000
_cell.angle_alpha   90.00
_cell.angle_beta   90.00
_cell.angle_gamma   90.00
#
_symmetry.space_group_name_H-M   'P 1'
#
loop_
_entity.id
_entity.type
_entity.pdbx_description
1 polymer ?
#
loop_
_entity_poly.entity_id
_entity_poly.type
_entity_poly.pdbx_seq_one_letter_code
_entity_poly.pdbx_strand_id
1 'polypeptide(L)'
;MLTLIDFAAPTPQAAPWRMAFGSPVRVLAAREPHEVLPLLEAVQAEAEAGRWCVGYVRYEAAEAFDRAFDVHAPGGPLAWFGVHEVPQAWPAQDEAKSPDDEAVAEW
;
A
#
# COMPACT_ATOMS: atom_id res chain seq x y z
N MET A 1 9.14 3.89 -9.90
CA MET A 1 8.28 2.69 -10.04
C MET A 1 6.85 3.15 -9.90
N LEU A 2 5.94 2.68 -10.76
CA LEU A 2 4.51 3.01 -10.70
C LEU A 2 3.84 2.15 -9.62
N THR A 3 3.06 2.78 -8.74
CA THR A 3 2.23 2.08 -7.74
C THR A 3 0.76 2.22 -8.12
N LEU A 4 0.04 1.11 -8.16
CA LEU A 4 -1.39 1.05 -8.50
C LEU A 4 -2.19 0.54 -7.32
N ILE A 5 -3.25 1.25 -6.96
CA ILE A 5 -4.21 0.86 -5.92
C ILE A 5 -5.57 0.66 -6.59
N ASP A 6 -6.08 -0.56 -6.59
CA ASP A 6 -7.39 -0.93 -7.11
C ASP A 6 -8.24 -1.49 -5.96
N PHE A 7 -9.27 -0.75 -5.58
CA PHE A 7 -10.30 -1.23 -4.68
C PHE A 7 -11.52 -1.63 -5.49
N ALA A 8 -11.99 -2.86 -5.25
CA ALA A 8 -13.24 -3.35 -5.80
C ALA A 8 -14.39 -2.40 -5.44
N ALA A 9 -15.37 -2.31 -6.35
CA ALA A 9 -16.58 -1.57 -6.09
C ALA A 9 -17.26 -2.15 -4.83
N PRO A 10 -17.65 -1.31 -3.85
CA PRO A 10 -18.28 -1.79 -2.62
C PRO A 10 -19.67 -2.38 -2.86
N THR A 11 -20.28 -2.05 -3.99
CA THR A 11 -21.56 -2.60 -4.47
C THR A 11 -21.52 -2.77 -5.99
N PRO A 12 -22.38 -3.61 -6.59
CA PRO A 12 -22.41 -3.80 -8.04
C PRO A 12 -22.75 -2.54 -8.86
N GLN A 13 -23.34 -1.52 -8.23
CA GLN A 13 -23.73 -0.26 -8.87
C GLN A 13 -22.68 0.84 -8.70
N ALA A 14 -21.68 0.63 -7.83
CA ALA A 14 -20.59 1.58 -7.62
C ALA A 14 -19.46 1.34 -8.63
N ALA A 15 -18.74 2.41 -8.99
CA ALA A 15 -17.49 2.26 -9.73
C ALA A 15 -16.36 1.79 -8.78
N PRO A 16 -15.43 0.96 -9.26
CA PRO A 16 -14.21 0.63 -8.50
C PRO A 16 -13.39 1.90 -8.27
N TRP A 17 -12.62 1.92 -7.17
CA TRP A 17 -11.72 3.03 -6.87
C TRP A 17 -10.31 2.68 -7.30
N ARG A 18 -9.84 3.37 -8.34
CA ARG A 18 -8.56 3.12 -9.00
C ARG A 18 -7.68 4.35 -8.96
N MET A 19 -6.48 4.21 -8.43
CA MET A 19 -5.52 5.29 -8.29
C MET A 19 -4.12 4.84 -8.71
N ALA A 20 -3.47 5.65 -9.54
CA ALA A 20 -2.09 5.43 -9.93
C ALA A 20 -1.18 6.47 -9.26
N PHE A 21 0.03 6.06 -8.90
CA PHE A 21 1.03 6.92 -8.27
C PHE A 21 2.37 6.72 -8.95
N GLY A 22 2.95 7.82 -9.45
CA GLY A 22 4.28 7.82 -10.04
C GLY A 22 5.40 7.71 -8.99
N SER A 23 6.59 8.21 -9.31
CA SER A 23 7.69 8.23 -8.35
C SER A 23 7.31 9.02 -7.07
N PRO A 24 7.56 8.47 -5.87
CA PRO A 24 7.30 9.18 -4.62
C PRO A 24 8.25 10.37 -4.47
N VAL A 25 7.77 11.46 -3.87
CA VAL A 25 8.60 12.61 -3.49
C VAL A 25 9.41 12.33 -2.23
N ARG A 26 8.95 11.37 -1.42
CA ARG A 26 9.63 10.90 -0.21
C ARG A 26 9.30 9.44 0.05
N VAL A 27 10.27 8.69 0.57
CA VAL A 27 10.07 7.32 1.03
C VAL A 27 10.33 7.25 2.52
N LEU A 28 9.40 6.65 3.26
CA LEU A 28 9.49 6.39 4.69
C LEU A 28 9.58 4.87 4.88
N ALA A 29 10.52 4.39 5.68
CA ALA A 29 10.67 2.96 5.97
C ALA A 29 11.13 2.72 7.41
N ALA A 30 10.56 1.72 8.05
CA ALA A 30 10.94 1.22 9.38
C ALA A 30 11.50 -0.19 9.21
N ARG A 31 12.67 -0.44 9.77
CA ARG A 31 13.36 -1.74 9.74
C ARG A 31 13.36 -2.42 11.11
N GLU A 32 13.23 -1.64 12.17
CA GLU A 32 13.18 -2.12 13.55
C GLU A 32 11.82 -1.80 14.20
N PRO A 33 11.34 -2.61 15.17
CA PRO A 33 10.02 -2.41 15.77
C PRO A 33 9.83 -1.02 16.37
N HIS A 34 10.86 -0.47 17.01
CA HIS A 34 10.78 0.84 17.65
C HIS A 34 10.64 2.01 16.66
N GLU A 35 10.90 1.80 15.37
CA GLU A 35 10.77 2.80 14.31
C GLU A 35 9.35 2.86 13.72
N VAL A 36 8.53 1.83 13.94
CA VAL A 36 7.21 1.69 13.28
C VAL A 36 6.24 2.77 13.74
N LEU A 37 6.10 3.00 15.04
CA LEU A 37 5.17 4.01 15.57
C LEU A 37 5.56 5.44 15.12
N PRO A 38 6.82 5.91 15.29
CA PRO A 38 7.24 7.20 14.76
C PRO A 38 7.07 7.34 13.24
N LEU A 39 7.26 6.26 12.49
CA LEU A 39 7.02 6.26 11.05
C LEU A 39 5.53 6.48 10.73
N LEU A 40 4.62 5.81 11.44
CA LEU A 40 3.18 5.96 11.21
C LEU A 40 2.70 7.39 11.56
N GLU A 41 3.25 7.99 12.61
CA GLU A 41 3.02 9.40 12.93
C GLU A 41 3.50 10.32 11.78
N ALA A 42 4.68 10.05 11.22
CA ALA A 42 5.18 10.82 10.08
C ALA A 42 4.32 10.64 8.81
N VAL A 43 3.84 9.42 8.55
CA VAL A 43 2.90 9.12 7.46
C VAL A 43 1.59 9.89 7.65
N GLN A 44 1.05 9.91 8.88
CA GLN A 44 -0.15 10.66 9.19
C GLN A 44 0.05 12.17 8.97
N ALA A 45 1.17 12.74 9.42
CA ALA A 45 1.47 14.15 9.22
C ALA A 45 1.55 14.54 7.74
N GLU A 46 2.14 13.70 6.88
CA GLU A 46 2.18 13.91 5.43
C GLU A 46 0.76 13.85 4.82
N ALA A 47 -0.07 12.90 5.28
CA ALA A 47 -1.46 12.80 4.84
C ALA A 47 -2.30 14.03 5.24
N GLU A 48 -2.13 14.52 6.48
CA GLU A 48 -2.77 15.74 6.98
C GLU A 48 -2.30 17.00 6.23
N ALA A 49 -1.06 16.99 5.72
CA ALA A 49 -0.54 18.01 4.81
C ALA A 49 -1.09 17.91 3.37
N GLY A 50 -2.04 17.01 3.11
CA GLY A 50 -2.69 16.83 1.82
C GLY A 50 -1.91 15.96 0.83
N ARG A 51 -0.89 15.22 1.30
CA ARG A 51 -0.16 14.25 0.49
C ARG A 51 -0.83 12.88 0.51
N TRP A 52 -0.47 12.06 -0.46
CA TRP A 52 -0.90 10.67 -0.54
C TRP A 52 0.21 9.76 -0.04
N CYS A 53 -0.07 8.95 0.97
CA CYS A 53 0.88 7.97 1.49
C CYS A 53 0.43 6.56 1.10
N VAL A 54 1.23 5.88 0.29
CA VAL A 54 0.89 4.56 -0.26
C VAL A 54 1.99 3.58 0.09
N GLY A 55 1.63 2.46 0.71
CA GLY A 55 2.61 1.58 1.30
C GLY A 55 2.02 0.37 1.98
N TYR A 56 2.80 -0.22 2.88
CA TYR A 56 2.41 -1.39 3.65
C TYR A 56 3.01 -1.35 5.06
N VAL A 57 2.36 -2.11 5.94
CA VAL A 57 2.90 -2.56 7.22
C VAL A 57 2.88 -4.08 7.20
N ARG A 58 3.98 -4.72 7.58
CA ARG A 58 4.09 -6.17 7.64
C ARG A 58 3.49 -6.71 8.93
N TYR A 59 3.09 -7.98 8.91
CA TYR A 59 2.64 -8.67 10.12
C TYR A 59 3.72 -8.72 11.20
N GLU A 60 4.99 -8.86 10.80
CA GLU A 60 6.14 -8.86 11.73
C GLU A 60 6.34 -7.51 12.45
N ALA A 61 5.64 -6.45 12.04
CA ALA A 61 5.64 -5.18 12.77
C ALA A 61 4.85 -5.23 14.08
N ALA A 62 4.14 -6.34 14.38
CA ALA A 62 3.29 -6.48 15.56
C ALA A 62 4.03 -6.16 16.88
N GLU A 63 5.31 -6.55 17.00
CA GLU A 63 6.16 -6.26 18.17
C GLU A 63 6.30 -4.77 18.49
N ALA A 64 6.08 -3.89 17.52
CA ALA A 64 6.09 -2.44 17.72
C ALA A 64 4.91 -1.94 18.55
N PHE A 65 3.80 -2.67 18.51
CA PHE A 65 2.56 -2.33 19.20
C PHE A 65 2.42 -3.07 20.53
N ASP A 66 2.84 -4.33 20.55
CA ASP A 66 2.92 -5.12 21.78
C ASP A 66 4.06 -6.13 21.66
N ARG A 67 5.02 -6.05 22.59
CA ARG A 67 6.19 -6.93 22.65
C ARG A 67 5.86 -8.37 23.04
N ALA A 68 4.62 -8.65 23.45
CA ALA A 68 4.18 -10.01 23.74
C ALA A 68 3.90 -10.83 22.47
N PHE A 69 3.81 -10.20 21.30
CA PHE A 69 3.60 -10.91 20.04
C PHE A 69 4.85 -11.66 19.59
N ASP A 70 4.68 -12.94 19.26
CA ASP A 70 5.69 -13.76 18.60
C ASP A 70 5.56 -13.61 17.08
N VAL A 71 6.64 -13.21 16.42
CA VAL A 71 6.65 -12.92 14.98
C VAL A 71 7.82 -13.61 14.29
N HIS A 72 7.69 -13.80 12.99
CA HIS A 72 8.80 -14.29 12.18
C HIS A 72 9.90 -13.24 11.99
N ALA A 73 11.11 -13.70 11.68
CA ALA A 73 12.18 -12.80 11.28
C ALA A 73 11.79 -12.05 9.98
N PRO A 74 11.83 -10.71 9.95
CA PRO A 74 11.35 -9.97 8.80
C PRO A 74 12.33 -10.08 7.63
N GLY A 75 11.79 -10.40 6.44
CA GLY A 75 12.57 -10.43 5.19
C GLY A 75 12.83 -9.06 4.55
N GLY A 76 12.52 -7.95 5.25
CA GLY A 76 12.59 -6.59 4.71
C GLY A 76 12.10 -5.55 5.73
N PRO A 77 11.84 -4.30 5.31
CA PRO A 77 11.28 -3.27 6.19
C PRO A 77 9.95 -3.72 6.79
N LEU A 78 9.76 -3.50 8.10
CA LEU A 78 8.52 -3.74 8.84
C LEU A 78 7.39 -2.83 8.35
N ALA A 79 7.71 -1.62 7.93
CA ALA A 79 6.78 -0.71 7.27
C ALA A 79 7.50 0.06 6.17
N TRP A 80 6.78 0.38 5.09
CA TRP A 80 7.31 1.15 3.96
C TRP A 80 6.19 1.94 3.30
N PHE A 81 6.42 3.23 3.06
CA PHE A 81 5.46 4.12 2.40
C PHE A 81 6.16 5.06 1.43
N GLY A 82 5.59 5.20 0.24
CA GLY A 82 5.86 6.30 -0.69
C GLY A 82 4.89 7.44 -0.43
N VAL A 83 5.42 8.66 -0.31
CA VAL A 83 4.65 9.90 -0.23
C VAL A 83 4.57 10.51 -1.63
N HIS A 84 3.36 10.89 -2.06
CA HIS A 84 3.07 11.40 -3.39
C HIS A 84 2.27 12.70 -3.29
N GLU A 85 2.49 13.62 -4.22
CA GLU A 85 1.77 14.90 -4.24
C GLU A 85 0.31 14.74 -4.65
N VAL A 86 0.09 14.02 -5.75
CA VAL A 86 -1.22 13.83 -6.37
C VAL A 86 -1.30 12.44 -7.00
N PRO A 87 -2.50 11.84 -7.07
CA PRO A 87 -2.72 10.67 -7.90
C PRO A 87 -2.62 11.05 -9.38
N GLN A 88 -2.22 10.06 -10.17
CA GLN A 88 -2.16 10.12 -11.62
C GLN A 88 -3.37 9.37 -12.21
N ALA A 89 -3.65 9.64 -13.49
CA ALA A 89 -4.65 8.88 -14.21
C ALA A 89 -4.29 7.39 -14.20
N TRP A 90 -5.30 6.53 -14.02
CA TRP A 90 -5.12 5.10 -14.16
C TRP A 90 -4.56 4.80 -15.55
N PRO A 91 -3.49 3.98 -15.68
CA PRO A 91 -2.95 3.66 -16.98
C PRO A 91 -4.03 2.98 -17.84
N ALA A 92 -4.16 3.40 -19.09
CA ALA A 92 -5.04 2.72 -20.04
C ALA A 92 -4.64 1.25 -20.09
N GLN A 93 -5.62 0.36 -19.92
CA GLN A 93 -5.41 -1.06 -20.18
C GLN A 93 -5.21 -1.18 -21.70
N ASP A 94 -4.07 -1.69 -22.16
CA ASP A 94 -4.06 -2.32 -23.49
C ASP A 94 -5.17 -3.38 -23.46
N GLU A 95 -5.99 -3.41 -24.51
CA GLU A 95 -7.35 -3.98 -24.57
C GLU A 95 -7.56 -5.30 -23.80
N ALA A 96 -8.75 -5.37 -23.17
CA ALA A 96 -9.30 -6.46 -22.37
C ALA A 96 -8.81 -7.88 -22.75
N LYS A 97 -8.24 -8.58 -21.77
CA LYS A 97 -8.22 -10.06 -21.79
C LYS A 97 -9.68 -10.52 -21.88
N SER A 98 -10.03 -11.21 -22.97
CA SER A 98 -11.39 -11.72 -23.22
C SER A 98 -11.93 -12.49 -22.00
N PRO A 99 -13.25 -12.45 -21.76
CA PRO A 99 -13.89 -13.11 -20.62
C PRO A 99 -13.76 -14.65 -20.60
N ASP A 100 -13.14 -15.27 -21.62
CA ASP A 100 -12.86 -16.71 -21.70
C ASP A 100 -11.58 -17.14 -20.96
N ASP A 101 -10.87 -16.21 -20.33
CA ASP A 101 -9.63 -16.48 -19.58
C ASP A 101 -9.88 -16.52 -18.06
N GLU A 102 -11.00 -17.16 -17.67
CA GLU A 102 -11.21 -17.62 -16.29
C GLU A 102 -10.12 -18.63 -15.94
N ALA A 103 -9.05 -18.14 -15.31
CA ALA A 103 -8.11 -19.00 -14.62
C ALA A 103 -8.86 -19.74 -13.52
N VAL A 104 -9.21 -21.00 -13.80
CA VAL A 104 -9.69 -21.94 -12.81
C VAL A 104 -8.60 -22.07 -11.75
N ALA A 105 -8.81 -21.46 -10.59
CA ALA A 105 -7.95 -21.68 -9.43
C ALA A 105 -8.25 -23.10 -8.92
N GLU A 106 -7.46 -24.06 -9.36
CA GLU A 106 -7.37 -25.36 -8.71
C GLU A 106 -6.65 -25.16 -7.37
N TRP A 107 -7.38 -25.46 -6.28
CA TRP A 107 -6.88 -25.45 -4.91
C TRP A 107 -6.03 -26.68 -4.61
#